data_AF-A0A537DFI6-F1
#
_entry.id   AF-A0A537DFI6-F1
#
_cell.length_a   1.000
_cell.length_b   1.000
_cell.length_c   1.000
_cell.angle_alpha   90.00
_cell.angle_beta   90.00
_cell.angle_gamma   90.00
#
_symmetry.space_group_name_H-M   'P 1'
#
loop_
_entity.id
_entity.type
_entity.pdbx_description
1 polymer ?
#
loop_
_entity_poly.entity_id
_entity_poly.type
_entity_poly.pdbx_seq_one_letter_code
_entity_poly.pdbx_strand_id
1 'polypeptide(L)'
;MLETLGPKVQASVYDLLARSGIKKEEISNRFDDVVQALTSTLGTCSRVVVHRTVVEMFKEYSQRLDFSYTDSLRERLTLLKEAVVANHVFPHRLRDESAFDSIEKPDWIDGPKGQAYSSLYPMKKGVKT
;
A
#
# COMPACT_ATOMS: atom_id res chain seq x y z
N MET A 1 0.63 9.51 -2.34
CA MET A 1 2.05 9.11 -2.14
C MET A 1 2.95 10.24 -2.62
N LEU A 2 3.08 11.31 -1.83
CA LEU A 2 3.85 12.49 -2.26
C LEU A 2 4.25 13.42 -1.10
N GLU A 3 4.29 12.95 0.15
CA GLU A 3 4.56 13.85 1.29
C GLU A 3 5.93 13.64 1.94
N THR A 4 6.71 12.66 1.51
CA THR A 4 8.00 12.33 2.13
C THR A 4 9.20 13.07 1.53
N LEU A 5 9.10 13.52 0.27
CA LEU A 5 10.12 14.32 -0.41
C LEU A 5 9.44 15.56 -0.96
N GLY A 6 9.99 16.74 -0.69
CA GLY A 6 9.47 17.99 -1.24
C GLY A 6 9.42 17.93 -2.77
N PRO A 7 8.42 18.56 -3.43
CA PRO A 7 8.21 18.44 -4.88
C PRO A 7 9.46 18.74 -5.73
N LYS A 8 10.28 19.70 -5.30
CA LYS A 8 11.55 20.05 -5.96
C LYS A 8 12.59 18.93 -5.87
N VAL A 9 12.72 18.29 -4.71
CA VAL A 9 13.67 17.19 -4.50
C VAL A 9 13.22 15.99 -5.31
N GLN A 10 11.92 15.73 -5.35
CA GLN A 10 11.34 14.66 -6.14
C GLN A 10 11.60 14.86 -7.65
N ALA A 11 11.34 16.06 -8.18
CA ALA A 11 11.66 16.38 -9.57
C ALA A 11 13.15 16.19 -9.87
N SER A 12 14.03 16.66 -8.97
CA SER A 12 15.48 16.51 -9.11
C SER A 12 15.92 15.04 -9.14
N VAL A 13 15.30 14.18 -8.33
CA VAL A 13 15.59 12.73 -8.32
C VAL A 13 15.14 12.09 -9.62
N TYR A 14 13.96 12.42 -10.13
CA TYR A 14 13.49 11.88 -11.41
C TYR A 14 14.33 12.38 -12.60
N ASP A 15 14.72 13.65 -12.61
CA ASP A 15 15.61 14.20 -13.64
C ASP A 15 16.99 13.50 -13.62
N LEU A 16 17.50 13.21 -12.42
CA LEU A 16 18.74 12.46 -12.25
C LEU A 16 18.63 11.05 -12.82
N LEU A 17 17.53 10.35 -12.55
CA LEU A 17 17.27 9.02 -13.09
C LEU A 17 17.10 9.05 -14.62
N ALA A 18 16.39 10.06 -15.15
CA ALA A 18 16.24 10.26 -16.58
C ALA A 18 17.59 10.50 -17.27
N ARG A 19 18.48 11.30 -16.66
CA ARG A 19 19.85 11.50 -17.15
C ARG A 19 20.70 10.23 -17.13
N SER A 20 20.41 9.29 -16.22
CA SER A 20 21.04 7.96 -16.20
C SER A 20 20.40 6.96 -17.18
N GLY A 21 19.40 7.39 -17.95
CA GLY A 21 18.69 6.55 -18.94
C GLY A 21 17.59 5.67 -18.35
N ILE A 22 17.20 5.91 -17.09
CA ILE A 22 16.13 5.15 -16.42
C ILE A 22 14.83 5.95 -16.52
N LYS A 23 13.89 5.45 -17.31
CA LYS A 23 12.56 6.04 -17.43
C LYS A 23 11.72 5.70 -16.19
N LYS A 24 10.71 6.53 -15.90
CA LYS A 24 9.86 6.39 -14.71
C LYS A 24 9.19 5.02 -14.63
N GLU A 25 8.83 4.44 -15.77
CA GLU A 25 8.15 3.16 -15.89
C GLU A 25 9.09 1.97 -15.62
N GLU A 26 10.41 2.18 -15.77
CA GLU A 26 11.42 1.13 -15.57
C GLU A 26 11.95 1.08 -14.13
N ILE A 27 11.67 2.10 -13.32
CA ILE A 27 12.20 2.24 -11.94
C ILE A 27 11.86 1.01 -11.08
N SER A 28 10.66 0.46 -11.23
CA SER A 28 10.22 -0.72 -10.47
C SER A 28 10.96 -2.00 -10.86
N ASN A 29 11.39 -2.10 -12.13
CA ASN A 29 12.04 -3.30 -12.66
C ASN A 29 13.57 -3.26 -12.51
N ARG A 30 14.15 -2.06 -12.40
CA ARG A 30 15.61 -1.82 -12.42
C ARG A 30 16.12 -1.23 -11.11
N PHE A 31 15.72 -1.82 -9.99
CA PHE A 31 16.08 -1.30 -8.66
C PHE A 31 17.60 -1.16 -8.45
N ASP A 32 18.38 -2.17 -8.85
CA ASP A 32 19.84 -2.14 -8.70
C ASP A 32 20.47 -0.97 -9.49
N ASP A 33 19.99 -0.72 -10.71
CA ASP A 33 20.46 0.39 -11.55
C ASP A 33 20.07 1.76 -10.97
N VAL A 34 18.87 1.86 -10.38
CA VAL A 34 18.40 3.08 -9.68
C VAL A 34 19.29 3.37 -8.48
N VAL A 35 19.61 2.36 -7.66
CA VAL A 35 20.51 2.50 -6.51
C VAL A 35 21.90 2.91 -6.97
N GLN A 36 22.40 2.32 -8.06
CA GLN A 36 23.70 2.67 -8.63
C GLN A 36 23.73 4.11 -9.14
N ALA A 37 22.70 4.54 -9.89
CA ALA A 37 22.59 5.90 -10.41
C ALA A 37 22.53 6.94 -9.27
N LEU A 38 21.74 6.68 -8.23
CA LEU A 38 21.66 7.53 -7.04
C LEU A 38 22.98 7.57 -6.28
N THR A 39 23.69 6.44 -6.17
CA THR A 39 24.97 6.37 -5.47
C THR A 39 26.09 7.05 -6.25
N SER A 40 26.09 6.96 -7.58
CA SER A 40 27.07 7.63 -8.44
C SER A 40 26.98 9.17 -8.37
N THR A 41 25.82 9.71 -7.97
CA THR A 41 25.53 11.14 -8.02
C THR A 41 25.46 11.77 -6.62
N LEU A 42 24.80 11.10 -5.67
CA LEU A 42 24.62 11.58 -4.30
C LEU A 42 25.62 10.95 -3.32
N GLY A 43 26.43 9.99 -3.75
CA GLY A 43 27.36 9.26 -2.90
C GLY A 43 26.64 8.56 -1.75
N THR A 44 27.21 8.63 -0.55
CA THR A 44 26.67 8.00 0.67
C THR A 44 25.25 8.48 1.03
N CYS A 45 24.88 9.70 0.63
CA CYS A 45 23.55 10.27 0.91
C CYS A 45 22.43 9.54 0.14
N SER A 46 22.76 8.81 -0.94
CA SER A 46 21.79 7.99 -1.69
C SER A 46 21.08 6.99 -0.78
N ARG A 47 21.81 6.44 0.20
CA ARG A 47 21.31 5.39 1.11
C ARG A 47 20.12 5.85 1.93
N VAL A 48 20.00 7.13 2.26
CA VAL A 48 18.83 7.67 2.97
C VAL A 48 17.57 7.55 2.12
N VAL A 49 17.68 7.90 0.84
CA VAL A 49 16.57 7.80 -0.12
C VAL A 49 16.18 6.34 -0.31
N VAL A 50 17.16 5.47 -0.57
CA VAL A 50 16.92 4.04 -0.79
C VAL A 50 16.33 3.40 0.46
N HIS A 51 16.92 3.61 1.63
CA HIS A 51 16.40 3.06 2.89
C HIS A 51 14.96 3.51 3.14
N ARG A 52 14.67 4.81 2.97
CA ARG A 52 13.30 5.32 3.14
C ARG A 52 12.33 4.68 2.17
N THR A 53 12.71 4.52 0.89
CA THR A 53 11.83 3.86 -0.09
C THR A 53 11.52 2.41 0.28
N VAL A 54 12.52 1.64 0.75
CA VAL A 54 12.30 0.26 1.20
C VAL A 54 11.37 0.22 2.42
N VAL A 55 11.56 1.12 3.39
CA VAL A 55 10.66 1.24 4.55
C VAL A 55 9.22 1.51 4.12
N GLU A 56 9.01 2.44 3.18
CA GLU A 56 7.67 2.74 2.67
C GLU A 56 7.07 1.56 1.89
N MET A 57 7.87 0.79 1.15
CA MET A 57 7.40 -0.44 0.50
C MET A 57 6.92 -1.48 1.52
N PHE A 58 7.69 -1.74 2.58
CA PHE A 58 7.27 -2.68 3.62
C PHE A 58 5.97 -2.23 4.30
N LYS A 59 5.81 -0.93 4.58
CA LYS A 59 4.57 -0.38 5.12
C LYS A 59 3.39 -0.55 4.15
N GLU A 60 3.62 -0.29 2.86
CA GLU A 60 2.60 -0.44 1.81
C GLU A 60 2.07 -1.87 1.75
N TYR A 61 2.91 -2.89 1.97
CA TYR A 61 2.50 -4.29 2.05
C TYR A 61 2.16 -4.77 3.47
N SER A 62 2.02 -3.86 4.44
CA SER A 62 1.76 -4.18 5.85
C SER A 62 2.71 -5.23 6.45
N GLN A 63 3.95 -5.27 5.95
CA GLN A 63 5.01 -6.16 6.42
C GLN A 63 5.77 -5.55 7.58
N ARG A 64 6.33 -6.41 8.44
CA ARG A 64 7.10 -5.97 9.62
C ARG A 64 8.44 -5.38 9.19
N LEU A 65 8.82 -4.27 9.81
CA LEU A 65 10.09 -3.58 9.57
C LEU A 65 11.16 -4.15 10.51
N ASP A 66 11.68 -5.33 10.16
CA ASP A 66 12.68 -6.04 10.97
C ASP A 66 14.11 -5.86 10.41
N PHE A 67 14.45 -4.62 10.03
CA PHE A 67 15.76 -4.30 9.46
C PHE A 67 16.26 -2.90 9.83
N SER A 68 17.59 -2.75 9.85
CA SER A 68 18.29 -1.52 10.23
C SER A 68 18.85 -0.79 9.00
N TYR A 69 19.27 0.46 9.21
CA TYR A 69 19.90 1.30 8.20
C TYR A 69 21.17 0.68 7.61
N THR A 70 21.90 -0.11 8.41
CA THR A 70 23.15 -0.79 8.03
C THR A 70 22.94 -2.03 7.18
N ASP A 71 21.73 -2.56 7.13
CA ASP A 71 21.44 -3.83 6.46
C ASP A 71 21.50 -3.70 4.94
N SER A 72 21.63 -4.85 4.27
CA SER A 72 21.54 -4.97 2.82
C SER A 72 20.10 -4.74 2.36
N LEU A 73 19.81 -3.53 1.88
CA LEU A 73 18.47 -3.15 1.40
C LEU A 73 17.96 -4.04 0.24
N ARG A 74 18.87 -4.53 -0.59
CA ARG A 74 18.58 -5.46 -1.70
C ARG A 74 18.05 -6.80 -1.20
N GLU A 75 18.70 -7.35 -0.18
CA GLU A 75 18.29 -8.60 0.45
C GLU A 75 16.92 -8.44 1.12
N ARG A 76 16.68 -7.31 1.78
CA ARG A 76 15.37 -6.99 2.39
C ARG A 76 14.25 -6.91 1.35
N LEU A 77 14.49 -6.31 0.18
CA LEU A 77 13.50 -6.31 -0.90
C LEU A 77 13.24 -7.70 -1.48
N THR A 78 14.25 -8.57 -1.52
CA THR A 78 14.09 -9.96 -1.96
C THR A 78 13.16 -10.72 -1.01
N LEU A 79 13.40 -10.60 0.31
CA LEU A 79 12.53 -11.17 1.34
C LEU A 79 11.10 -10.60 1.28
N LEU A 80 10.96 -9.29 1.03
CA LEU A 80 9.64 -8.67 0.85
C LEU A 80 8.89 -9.29 -0.33
N LYS A 81 9.56 -9.45 -1.48
CA LYS A 81 8.97 -10.06 -2.67
C LYS A 81 8.50 -11.50 -2.39
N GLU A 82 9.32 -12.29 -1.71
CA GLU A 82 8.97 -13.66 -1.33
C GLU A 82 7.76 -13.69 -0.40
N ALA A 83 7.72 -12.83 0.62
CA ALA A 83 6.60 -12.73 1.54
C ALA A 83 5.30 -12.29 0.84
N VAL A 84 5.37 -11.34 -0.09
CA VAL A 84 4.22 -10.86 -0.87
C VAL A 84 3.67 -11.98 -1.76
N VAL A 85 4.55 -12.73 -2.43
CA VAL A 85 4.15 -13.86 -3.28
C VAL A 85 3.55 -14.99 -2.46
N ALA A 86 4.18 -15.35 -1.34
CA ALA A 86 3.74 -16.46 -0.49
C ALA A 86 2.40 -16.19 0.20
N ASN A 87 2.18 -14.95 0.66
CA ASN A 87 0.98 -14.57 1.41
C ASN A 87 -0.08 -13.87 0.55
N HIS A 88 0.12 -13.78 -0.77
CA HIS A 88 -0.77 -13.08 -1.72
C HIS A 88 -1.22 -11.69 -1.23
N VAL A 89 -0.27 -10.90 -0.73
CA VAL A 89 -0.55 -9.61 -0.10
C VAL A 89 -0.67 -8.52 -1.15
N PHE A 90 -1.74 -7.73 -1.07
CA PHE A 90 -1.93 -6.58 -1.94
C PHE A 90 -1.41 -5.30 -1.28
N PRO A 91 -0.83 -4.36 -2.05
CA PRO A 91 -0.41 -3.07 -1.54
C PRO A 91 -1.62 -2.29 -1.02
N HIS A 92 -1.44 -1.56 0.08
CA HIS A 92 -2.48 -0.83 0.80
C HIS A 92 -3.30 0.09 -0.11
N ARG A 93 -2.68 0.71 -1.11
CA ARG A 93 -3.39 1.57 -2.08
C ARG A 93 -4.41 0.87 -2.95
N LEU A 94 -4.19 -0.40 -3.29
CA LEU A 94 -5.19 -1.16 -4.02
C LEU A 94 -6.39 -1.51 -3.13
N ARG A 95 -6.24 -1.41 -1.80
CA ARG A 95 -7.32 -1.62 -0.85
C ARG A 95 -8.28 -0.42 -0.78
N ASP A 96 -7.82 0.78 -1.13
CA ASP A 96 -8.62 2.01 -1.11
C ASP A 96 -9.44 2.22 -2.41
N GLU A 97 -8.98 1.72 -3.56
CA GLU A 97 -9.80 1.72 -4.80
C GLU A 97 -10.83 0.58 -4.83
N SER A 98 -10.68 -0.41 -3.95
CA SER A 98 -11.70 -1.41 -3.66
C SER A 98 -12.31 -1.17 -2.28
N ALA A 99 -12.82 0.05 -2.04
CA ALA A 99 -14.00 0.14 -1.21
C ALA A 99 -15.00 -0.88 -1.80
N PHE A 100 -15.53 -1.73 -0.92
CA PHE A 100 -16.47 -2.81 -1.17
C PHE A 100 -17.81 -2.32 -1.77
N ASP A 101 -17.77 -1.59 -2.89
CA ASP A 101 -18.90 -0.89 -3.49
C ASP A 101 -19.41 -1.62 -4.73
N SER A 102 -19.57 -2.93 -4.59
CA SER A 102 -20.41 -3.74 -5.48
C SER A 102 -20.98 -4.95 -4.75
N ILE A 103 -21.35 -4.80 -3.47
CA ILE A 103 -22.53 -5.54 -3.03
C ILE A 103 -23.71 -4.86 -3.71
N GLU A 104 -24.01 -5.35 -4.92
CA GLU A 104 -25.24 -5.15 -5.64
C GLU A 104 -26.38 -5.26 -4.62
N LYS A 105 -26.96 -4.12 -4.21
CA LYS A 105 -28.28 -4.14 -3.60
C LYS A 105 -29.21 -4.62 -4.69
N PRO A 106 -29.85 -5.80 -4.58
CA PRO A 106 -30.83 -6.22 -5.56
C PRO A 106 -31.97 -5.20 -5.54
N ASP A 107 -32.27 -4.60 -6.70
CA ASP A 107 -33.39 -3.68 -6.93
C ASP A 107 -34.74 -4.42 -6.82
N TRP A 108 -35.11 -4.82 -5.62
CA TRP A 108 -36.45 -5.31 -5.31
C TRP A 108 -36.99 -4.71 -4.02
N ILE A 109 -37.11 -3.39 -3.95
CA ILE A 109 -38.27 -2.79 -3.28
C ILE A 109 -38.72 -1.56 -4.07
N ASP A 110 -39.49 -1.80 -5.13
CA ASP A 110 -40.61 -0.91 -5.43
C ASP A 110 -41.88 -1.77 -5.41
N GLY A 111 -42.53 -1.78 -4.25
CA GLY A 111 -43.72 -2.57 -3.95
C GLY A 111 -44.53 -1.85 -2.86
N PRO A 112 -45.86 -1.82 -2.96
CA PRO A 112 -46.69 -0.72 -2.49
C PRO A 112 -46.79 -0.61 -0.97
N LYS A 113 -47.04 0.61 -0.51
CA LYS A 113 -47.33 0.94 0.89
C LYS A 113 -48.42 0.04 1.47
N GLY A 114 -48.07 -0.68 2.52
CA GLY A 114 -49.01 -1.20 3.51
C GLY A 114 -48.85 -2.68 3.79
N GLN A 115 -48.06 -3.03 4.81
CA GLN A 115 -48.41 -4.12 5.73
C GLN A 115 -47.52 -4.07 6.97
N ALA A 116 -48.20 -4.15 8.11
CA ALA A 116 -47.63 -4.08 9.45
C ALA A 116 -46.69 -5.27 9.70
N TYR A 117 -45.42 -5.00 10.01
CA TYR A 117 -44.55 -6.01 10.59
C TYR A 117 -44.73 -6.01 12.11
N SER A 118 -45.54 -6.98 12.53
CA SER A 118 -45.72 -7.40 13.92
C SER A 118 -44.37 -7.77 14.54
N SER A 119 -44.12 -7.26 15.74
CA SER A 119 -42.88 -7.38 16.50
C SER A 119 -42.53 -8.84 16.85
N LEU A 120 -41.45 -9.35 16.27
CA LEU A 120 -40.82 -10.62 16.65
C LEU A 120 -39.88 -10.44 17.86
N TYR A 121 -40.45 -10.13 19.02
CA TYR A 121 -39.75 -10.30 20.29
C TYR A 121 -40.68 -11.03 21.28
N PRO A 122 -40.32 -12.23 21.75
CA PRO A 122 -41.06 -12.88 22.81
C PRO A 122 -40.77 -12.16 24.14
N MET A 123 -41.69 -11.32 24.59
CA MET A 123 -41.68 -10.78 25.95
C MET A 123 -41.79 -11.94 26.96
N LYS A 124 -40.79 -12.09 27.83
CA LYS A 124 -40.86 -12.99 28.99
C LYS A 124 -42.01 -12.56 29.89
N LYS A 125 -42.98 -13.46 30.12
CA LYS A 125 -44.06 -13.23 31.08
C LYS A 125 -43.50 -13.22 32.51
N GLY A 126 -43.62 -12.08 33.18
CA GLY A 126 -43.40 -11.96 34.61
C GLY A 126 -44.38 -12.84 35.40
N VAL A 127 -43.85 -13.51 36.42
CA VAL A 127 -44.54 -14.34 37.41
C VAL A 127 -45.42 -13.45 38.31
N LYS A 128 -46.65 -13.90 38.60
CA LYS A 128 -47.51 -13.30 39.64
C LYS A 128 -47.25 -14.00 40.97
N THR A 129 -46.98 -13.23 42.01
CA THR A 129 -47.27 -13.58 43.41
C THR A 129 -48.61 -12.99 43.79
#